data_AF-A0A1G7SEX3-F1
#
_entry.id   AF-A0A1G7SEX3-F1
#
_cell.length_a   1.000
_cell.length_b   1.000
_cell.length_c   1.000
_cell.angle_alpha   90.00
_cell.angle_beta   90.00
_cell.angle_gamma   90.00
#
_symmetry.space_group_name_H-M   'P 1'
#
loop_
_entity.id
_entity.type
_entity.pdbx_description
1 polymer ?
#
loop_
_entity_poly.entity_id
_entity_poly.type
_entity_poly.pdbx_seq_one_letter_code
_entity_poly.pdbx_strand_id
1 'polypeptide(L)'
;MVVFDIPFESVGPGLWVLQKNENEYAEFCSREDALECALAEARRIEALNAASDIVLNIEGNDGVWRAFDTSIRPYACRMQAA
;
A
#
# COMPACT_ATOMS: atom_id res chain seq x y z
N MET A 1 8.17 10.95 -8.97
CA MET A 1 7.03 10.54 -8.13
C MET A 1 6.76 9.07 -8.36
N VAL A 2 6.57 8.29 -7.29
CA VAL A 2 6.16 6.89 -7.34
C VAL A 2 4.84 6.79 -6.60
N VAL A 3 3.81 6.26 -7.26
CA VAL A 3 2.48 6.07 -6.68
C VAL A 3 2.19 4.59 -6.57
N PHE A 4 1.75 4.15 -5.39
CA PHE A 4 1.20 2.82 -5.17
C PHE A 4 -0.29 2.93 -4.94
N ASP A 5 -1.11 2.35 -5.82
CA ASP A 5 -2.56 2.32 -5.66
C ASP A 5 -3.01 0.99 -5.06
N ILE A 6 -3.76 1.06 -3.95
CA ILE A 6 -4.36 -0.10 -3.29
C ILE A 6 -5.88 0.09 -3.18
N PRO A 7 -6.69 -0.62 -4.00
CA PRO A 7 -8.13 -0.54 -3.95
C PRO A 7 -8.69 -1.14 -2.66
N PHE A 8 -9.93 -0.80 -2.33
CA PHE A 8 -10.65 -1.42 -1.21
C PHE A 8 -11.10 -2.83 -1.60
N GLU A 9 -11.75 -2.93 -2.76
CA GLU A 9 -12.27 -4.19 -3.27
C GLU A 9 -11.20 -4.99 -4.03
N SER A 10 -11.35 -6.31 -3.98
CA SER A 10 -10.54 -7.24 -4.75
C SER A 10 -11.01 -7.28 -6.21
N VAL A 11 -10.09 -7.41 -7.16
CA VAL A 11 -10.42 -7.50 -8.61
C VAL A 11 -11.04 -8.85 -8.98
N GLY A 12 -10.91 -9.84 -8.09
CA GLY A 12 -11.58 -11.15 -8.15
C GLY A 12 -11.68 -11.74 -6.74
N PRO A 13 -12.33 -12.90 -6.54
CA PRO A 13 -12.50 -13.50 -5.23
C PRO A 13 -11.15 -13.72 -4.51
N GLY A 14 -10.87 -12.90 -3.49
CA GLY A 14 -9.63 -12.99 -2.71
C GLY A 14 -8.37 -12.51 -3.44
N LEU A 15 -8.49 -11.71 -4.51
CA LEU A 15 -7.37 -11.23 -5.31
C LEU A 15 -7.26 -9.70 -5.28
N TRP A 16 -6.25 -9.17 -4.61
CA TRP A 16 -5.91 -7.75 -4.63
C TRP A 16 -4.74 -7.50 -5.57
N VAL A 17 -4.88 -6.48 -6.40
CA VAL A 17 -3.82 -6.01 -7.29
C VAL A 17 -3.22 -4.74 -6.69
N LEU A 18 -1.91 -4.76 -6.48
CA LEU A 18 -1.12 -3.56 -6.21
C LEU A 18 -0.72 -2.95 -7.55
N GLN A 19 -1.05 -1.68 -7.76
CA GLN A 19 -0.56 -0.94 -8.92
C GLN A 19 0.59 -0.03 -8.51
N LYS A 20 1.57 0.11 -9.40
CA LYS A 20 2.69 1.05 -9.27
C LYS A 20 2.70 1.94 -10.51
N ASN A 21 2.46 3.24 -10.33
CA ASN A 21 2.32 4.21 -11.41
C ASN A 21 1.34 3.70 -12.49
N GLU A 22 0.11 3.37 -12.10
CA GLU A 22 -0.98 2.90 -12.98
C GLU A 22 -0.75 1.54 -13.67
N ASN A 23 0.40 0.90 -13.46
CA ASN A 23 0.71 -0.42 -14.00
C ASN A 23 0.55 -1.48 -12.92
N GLU A 24 0.07 -2.66 -13.30
CA GLU A 24 0.07 -3.82 -12.41
C GLU A 24 1.49 -4.11 -11.95
N TYR A 25 1.65 -4.22 -10.63
CA TYR A 25 2.94 -4.50 -10.01
C TYR A 25 2.99 -5.91 -9.45
N ALA A 26 1.96 -6.30 -8.69
CA ALA A 26 1.86 -7.62 -8.09
C ALA A 26 0.41 -7.94 -7.65
N GLU A 27 0.15 -9.23 -7.47
CA GLU A 27 -1.11 -9.80 -6.99
C GLU A 27 -0.95 -10.38 -5.58
N PHE A 28 -2.00 -10.25 -4.76
CA PHE A 28 -2.01 -10.68 -3.37
C PHE A 28 -3.33 -11.36 -2.98
N CYS A 29 -3.25 -12.31 -2.05
CA CYS A 29 -4.40 -13.04 -1.53
C CYS A 29 -5.20 -12.25 -0.46
N SER A 30 -4.66 -11.13 0.00
CA SER A 30 -5.32 -10.23 0.95
C SER A 30 -4.93 -8.78 0.65
N ARG A 31 -5.77 -7.87 1.13
CA ARG A 31 -5.51 -6.44 1.02
C ARG A 31 -4.34 -6.00 1.89
N GLU A 32 -4.25 -6.60 3.07
CA GLU A 32 -3.20 -6.37 4.05
C GLU A 32 -1.83 -6.71 3.48
N ASP A 33 -1.70 -7.84 2.76
CA ASP A 33 -0.44 -8.23 2.11
C ASP A 33 -0.03 -7.20 1.02
N ALA A 34 -1.00 -6.70 0.24
CA ALA A 34 -0.77 -5.67 -0.75
C ALA A 34 -0.28 -4.35 -0.10
N LEU A 35 -0.88 -3.96 1.03
CA LEU A 35 -0.46 -2.80 1.81
C LEU A 35 0.94 -2.97 2.39
N GLU A 36 1.26 -4.12 2.98
CA GLU A 36 2.58 -4.42 3.51
C GLU A 36 3.65 -4.39 2.42
N CYS A 37 3.37 -4.98 1.25
CA CYS A 37 4.26 -4.95 0.11
C CYS A 37 4.50 -3.52 -0.40
N ALA A 38 3.43 -2.73 -0.58
CA ALA A 38 3.53 -1.36 -1.02
C ALA A 38 4.38 -0.51 -0.06
N LEU A 39 4.19 -0.67 1.25
CA LEU A 39 4.95 0.05 2.26
C LEU A 39 6.43 -0.38 2.29
N ALA A 40 6.71 -1.68 2.19
CA ALA A 40 8.07 -2.21 2.17
C ALA A 40 8.83 -1.73 0.93
N GLU A 41 8.21 -1.79 -0.25
CA GLU A 41 8.79 -1.33 -1.51
C GLU A 41 8.96 0.19 -1.51
N ALA A 42 7.99 0.95 -1.01
CA ALA A 42 8.10 2.39 -0.85
C ALA A 42 9.30 2.78 0.01
N ARG A 43 9.48 2.15 1.17
CA ARG A 43 10.65 2.37 2.05
C ARG A 43 11.97 1.99 1.38
N ARG A 44 11.96 0.91 0.58
CA ARG A 44 13.15 0.50 -0.19
C ARG A 44 13.53 1.56 -1.22
N ILE A 45 12.57 2.11 -1.94
CA ILE A 45 12.78 3.18 -2.92
C ILE A 45 13.28 4.46 -2.23
N GLU A 46 12.67 4.83 -1.10
CA GLU A 46 13.07 5.99 -0.29
C GLU A 46 14.51 5.86 0.21
N ALA A 47 14.91 4.68 0.70
CA ALA A 47 16.27 4.42 1.17
C ALA A 47 17.32 4.48 0.04
N LEU A 48 16.95 4.07 -1.19
CA LEU A 48 17.83 4.14 -2.36
C LEU A 48 17.89 5.54 -2.97
N ASN A 49 16.81 6.30 -2.86
CA ASN A 49 16.71 7.65 -3.40
C ASN A 49 15.80 8.51 -2.53
N ALA A 50 16.40 9.15 -1.52
CA ALA A 50 15.73 9.99 -0.54
C ALA A 50 15.02 11.23 -1.13
N ALA A 51 15.28 11.58 -2.41
CA ALA A 51 14.59 12.66 -3.11
C ALA A 51 13.34 12.19 -3.88
N SER A 52 12.93 10.93 -3.74
CA SER A 52 11.76 10.40 -4.43
C SER A 52 10.48 10.79 -3.69
N ASP A 53 9.60 11.55 -4.33
CA ASP A 53 8.23 11.71 -3.84
C ASP A 53 7.48 10.37 -3.98
N ILE A 54 7.13 9.75 -2.86
CA ILE A 54 6.39 8.48 -2.83
C ILE A 54 5.02 8.71 -2.20
N VAL A 55 3.99 8.19 -2.88
CA VAL A 55 2.60 8.28 -2.45
C VAL A 55 2.00 6.88 -2.41
N LEU A 56 1.37 6.54 -1.28
CA LEU A 56 0.50 5.39 -1.12
C LEU A 56 -0.93 5.90 -1.23
N ASN A 57 -1.59 5.61 -2.34
CA ASN A 57 -2.97 5.99 -2.59
C ASN A 57 -3.88 4.81 -2.25
N ILE A 58 -4.65 4.94 -1.17
CA ILE A 58 -5.41 3.84 -0.57
C ILE A 58 -6.89 4.21 -0.57
N GLU A 59 -7.72 3.33 -1.12
CA GLU A 59 -9.18 3.50 -1.13
C GLU A 59 -9.80 3.07 0.21
N GLY A 60 -10.65 3.88 0.82
CA GLY A 60 -11.38 3.48 2.02
C GLY A 60 -12.56 2.55 1.70
N ASN A 61 -13.11 1.90 2.72
CA ASN A 61 -14.40 1.17 2.62
C ASN A 61 -15.56 2.09 2.19
N ASP A 62 -15.37 3.40 2.30
CA ASP A 62 -16.30 4.42 1.83
C ASP A 62 -16.16 4.74 0.32
N GLY A 63 -15.28 4.04 -0.39
CA GLY A 63 -14.96 4.29 -1.80
C GLY A 63 -14.14 5.57 -2.02
N VAL A 64 -13.61 6.18 -0.94
CA VAL A 64 -12.85 7.43 -1.04
C VAL A 64 -11.36 7.14 -1.00
N TRP A 65 -10.66 7.60 -2.03
CA TRP A 65 -9.21 7.50 -2.17
C TRP A 65 -8.50 8.53 -1.29
N ARG A 66 -7.45 8.09 -0.58
CA ARG A 66 -6.65 8.91 0.32
C ARG A 66 -5.17 8.66 0.07
N ALA A 67 -4.43 9.76 -0.08
CA ALA A 67 -3.00 9.74 -0.26
C ALA A 67 -2.28 9.78 1.09
N PHE A 68 -1.31 8.89 1.26
CA PHE A 68 -0.41 8.80 2.40
C PHE A 68 1.04 8.79 1.91
N ASP A 69 1.96 9.17 2.78
CA ASP A 69 3.40 9.00 2.56
C ASP A 69 3.92 7.73 3.29
N THR A 70 5.23 7.49 3.23
CA THR A 70 5.88 6.35 3.90
C THR A 70 5.87 6.43 5.43
N SER A 71 5.43 7.56 6.01
CA SER A 71 5.28 7.74 7.45
C SER A 71 4.02 7.07 8.01
N ILE A 72 3.11 6.58 7.13
CA ILE A 72 1.96 5.80 7.56
C ILE A 72 2.40 4.63 8.43
N ARG A 73 1.77 4.53 9.60
CA ARG A 73 1.95 3.40 10.50
C ARG A 73 0.75 2.49 10.38
N PRO A 74 0.94 1.18 10.13
CA PRO A 74 -0.10 0.21 10.36
C PRO A 74 -0.66 0.46 11.74
N TYR A 75 -1.99 0.46 11.89
CA TYR A 75 -2.59 0.55 13.20
C TYR A 75 -2.04 -0.63 14.00
N ALA A 76 -1.18 -0.36 14.98
CA ALA A 76 -0.63 -1.40 15.82
C ALA A 76 -1.82 -2.04 16.53
N CYS A 77 -2.23 -3.23 16.10
CA CYS A 77 -3.00 -4.09 16.99
C CYS A 77 -2.11 -4.19 18.24
N ARG A 78 -2.58 -3.64 19.36
CA ARG A 78 -1.98 -3.91 20.67
C ARG A 78 -2.12 -5.41 20.89
N MET A 79 -1.18 -6.18 20.38
CA MET A 79 -0.73 -7.38 21.04
C MET A 79 0.39 -6.94 21.98
N GLN A 80 -0.01 -6.24 23.04
CA GLN A 80 0.63 -6.50 24.32
C GLN A 80 0.28 -7.97 24.62
N ALA A 81 1.23 -8.86 24.44
CA ALA A 81 1.11 -10.22 24.93
C ALA A 81 2.42 -10.59 25.63
N ALA A 82 2.35 -10.46 26.96
CA ALA A 82 3.16 -11.02 28.05
C ALA A 82 4.69 -10.91 27.97
#